data_AF-A0A7V6MYA8-F1
#
_entry.id   AF-A0A7V6MYA8-F1
#
_cell.length_a   1.000
_cell.length_b   1.000
_cell.length_c   1.000
_cell.angle_alpha   90.00
_cell.angle_beta   90.00
_cell.angle_gamma   90.00
#
_symmetry.space_group_name_H-M   'P 1'
#
loop_
_entity.id
_entity.type
_entity.pdbx_description
1 polymer ?
#
loop_
_entity_poly.entity_id
_entity_poly.type
_entity_poly.pdbx_seq_one_letter_code
_entity_poly.pdbx_strand_id
1 'polypeptide(L)' 'KVLNVAVEENTKIARVSVSENQLSLAIGKEGQNARLAARLTGWKIDIKSQESLNVDDNPRGDKCET' A
#
# COMPACT_ATOMS: atom_id res chain seq x y z
N LYS A 1 9.67 -5.70 7.57
CA LYS A 1 9.13 -7.06 7.74
C LYS A 1 7.68 -7.01 7.28
N VAL A 2 7.21 -8.01 6.54
CA VAL A 2 5.78 -8.08 6.18
C VAL A 2 5.00 -8.44 7.44
N LEU A 3 3.90 -7.73 7.69
CA LEU A 3 3.11 -7.89 8.92
C LEU A 3 1.96 -8.87 8.70
N ASN A 4 1.22 -8.66 7.61
CA ASN A 4 0.08 -9.49 7.26
C ASN A 4 -0.11 -9.56 5.74
N VAL A 5 -0.66 -10.67 5.27
CA VAL A 5 -1.04 -10.89 3.87
C VAL A 5 -2.45 -11.50 3.86
N ALA A 6 -3.41 -10.76 3.32
CA ALA A 6 -4.76 -11.23 3.07
C ALA A 6 -4.96 -11.44 1.58
N VAL A 7 -5.35 -12.64 1.18
CA VAL A 7 -5.57 -12.99 -0.22
C VAL A 7 -7.05 -13.28 -0.45
N GLU A 8 -7.60 -12.64 -1.47
CA GLU A 8 -8.99 -12.77 -1.89
C GLU A 8 -9.03 -13.52 -3.22
N GLU A 9 -9.35 -14.82 -3.15
CA GLU A 9 -9.31 -15.74 -4.30
C GLU A 9 -10.33 -15.37 -5.39
N ASN A 10 -11.50 -14.87 -4.99
CA ASN A 10 -12.57 -14.49 -5.93
C ASN A 10 -12.15 -13.34 -6.87
N THR A 11 -11.39 -12.37 -6.35
CA THR A 11 -10.95 -11.19 -7.11
C THR A 11 -9.48 -11.30 -7.54
N LYS A 12 -8.77 -12.35 -7.10
CA LYS A 12 -7.31 -12.52 -7.24
C LYS A 12 -6.54 -11.30 -6.75
N ILE A 13 -6.96 -10.76 -5.60
CA ILE A 13 -6.33 -9.60 -4.98
C ILE A 13 -5.56 -10.07 -3.74
N ALA A 14 -4.29 -9.67 -3.64
CA ALA A 14 -3.46 -9.87 -2.46
C ALA A 14 -3.24 -8.52 -1.77
N ARG A 15 -3.87 -8.34 -0.60
CA ARG A 15 -3.66 -7.19 0.28
C ARG A 15 -2.51 -7.49 1.24
N VAL A 16 -1.46 -6.69 1.17
CA VAL A 16 -0.26 -6.83 1.98
C VAL A 16 -0.15 -5.64 2.92
N SER A 17 -0.08 -5.91 4.22
CA SER A 17 0.19 -4.90 5.24
C SER A 17 1.67 -4.92 5.60
N VAL A 18 2.33 -3.78 5.42
CA VAL A 18 3.75 -3.58 5.72
C VAL A 18 3.97 -2.43 6.69
N SER A 19 5.11 -2.45 7.38
CA SER A 19 5.59 -1.30 8.14
C SER A 19 5.94 -0.14 7.22
N GLU A 20 5.74 1.11 7.67
CA GLU A 20 5.99 2.31 6.87
C GLU A 20 7.39 2.38 6.27
N ASN A 21 8.40 2.05 7.08
CA ASN A 21 9.81 2.02 6.69
C ASN A 21 10.09 1.07 5.50
N GLN A 22 9.18 0.15 5.20
CA GLN A 22 9.29 -0.79 4.10
C GLN A 22 8.25 -0.60 3.01
N LEU A 23 7.36 0.39 3.11
CA LEU A 23 6.39 0.68 2.06
C LEU A 23 7.09 0.99 0.74
N SER A 24 8.07 1.89 0.77
CA SER A 24 8.87 2.27 -0.41
C SER A 24 9.65 1.10 -1.00
N LEU A 25 10.20 0.22 -0.15
CA LEU A 25 10.94 -0.97 -0.59
C LEU A 25 10.00 -2.03 -1.22
N ALA A 26 8.83 -2.21 -0.62
CA ALA A 26 7.82 -3.16 -1.08
C ALA A 26 7.21 -2.73 -2.43
N ILE A 27 6.98 -1.44 -2.63
CA ILE A 27 6.54 -0.87 -3.92
C ILE A 27 7.71 -0.92 -4.93
N GLY A 28 8.91 -0.56 -4.49
CA GLY A 28 10.10 -0.41 -5.33
C GLY A 28 10.08 0.89 -6.14
N LYS A 29 11.20 1.19 -6.82
CA LYS A 29 11.29 2.36 -7.70
C LYS A 29 10.26 2.22 -8.83
N GLU A 30 9.40 3.22 -9.00
CA GLU A 30 8.29 3.23 -9.98
C GLU A 30 7.31 2.05 -9.86
N GLY A 31 7.20 1.42 -8.68
CA GLY A 31 6.29 0.28 -8.51
C GLY A 31 6.77 -1.01 -9.18
N GLN A 32 8.05 -1.10 -9.54
CA GLN A 32 8.61 -2.25 -10.24
C GLN A 32 8.43 -3.56 -9.47
N ASN A 33 8.63 -3.55 -8.15
CA ASN A 33 8.46 -4.75 -7.32
C ASN A 33 7.00 -5.23 -7.31
N ALA A 34 6.05 -4.32 -7.11
CA ALA A 34 4.63 -4.64 -7.14
C ALA A 34 4.20 -5.18 -8.52
N ARG A 35 4.69 -4.59 -9.61
CA ARG A 35 4.38 -5.02 -10.98
C ARG A 35 4.98 -6.39 -11.31
N LEU A 36 6.22 -6.65 -10.88
CA LEU A 36 6.85 -7.96 -11.06
C LEU A 36 6.13 -9.04 -10.26
N ALA A 37 5.80 -8.77 -8.99
CA ALA A 37 5.05 -9.69 -8.15
C ALA A 37 3.67 -10.00 -8.74
N ALA A 38 2.97 -8.99 -9.28
CA ALA A 38 1.69 -9.18 -9.95
C ALA A 38 1.81 -10.06 -11.20
N ARG A 39 2.87 -9.90 -12.00
CA ARG A 39 3.13 -10.75 -13.17
C ARG A 39 3.52 -12.18 -12.80
N LEU A 40 4.29 -12.36 -11.73
CA LEU A 40 4.78 -13.67 -11.29
C LEU A 40 3.65 -14.51 -10.69
N THR A 41 2.78 -13.88 -9.91
CA THR A 41 1.67 -14.56 -9.23
C THR A 41 0.41 -14.60 -10.09
N GLY A 42 0.21 -13.61 -10.96
CA GLY A 42 -1.06 -13.39 -11.64
C GLY A 42 -2.13 -12.74 -10.76
N TRP A 43 -1.73 -12.16 -9.62
CA TRP A 43 -2.61 -11.52 -8.64
C TRP A 43 -2.38 -10.02 -8.59
N LYS A 44 -3.42 -9.27 -8.27
CA LYS A 44 -3.32 -7.83 -8.04
C LYS A 44 -2.79 -7.59 -6.63
N ILE A 45 -1.58 -7.03 -6.52
CA ILE A 45 -0.93 -6.75 -5.24
C ILE A 45 -1.34 -5.33 -4.77
N ASP A 46 -1.99 -5.24 -3.63
CA ASP A 46 -2.35 -3.98 -2.95
C ASP A 46 -1.52 -3.87 -1.67
N ILE A 47 -0.65 -2.86 -1.58
CA ILE A 47 0.30 -2.70 -0.47
C ILE A 47 -0.13 -1.49 0.36
N LYS A 48 -0.42 -1.70 1.64
CA LYS A 48 -0.83 -0.64 2.57
C LYS A 48 0.06 -0.60 3.81
N SER A 49 0.32 0.61 4.33
CA SER A 49 0.91 0.78 5.65
C SER A 49 -0.16 0.65 6.73
N GLN A 50 0.23 0.17 7.92
CA GLN A 50 -0.66 0.07 9.08
C GLN A 50 -1.29 1.42 9.47
N GLU A 51 -0.63 2.53 9.20
CA GLU A 51 -1.06 3.86 9.66
C GLU A 51 -2.20 4.47 8.82
N SER A 52 -2.45 3.93 7.63
CA SER A 52 -3.53 4.41 6.73
C SER A 52 -4.96 4.18 7.23
N LEU A 53 -5.14 3.68 8.46
CA LEU A 53 -6.45 3.46 9.10
C LEU A 53 -6.77 4.45 10.23
N ASN A 54 -5.87 5.39 10.58
CA ASN A 54 -6.03 6.31 11.72
C ASN A 54 -6.03 7.80 11.34
N VAL A 55 -6.32 8.17 10.08
CA VAL A 55 -6.45 9.60 9.72
C VAL A 55 -7.92 9.96 9.61
N ASP A 56 -8.42 10.39 10.75
CA ASP A 56 -9.62 11.20 10.91
C ASP A 56 -9.63 12.40 9.95
N ASP A 57 -10.86 12.81 9.62
CA ASP A 57 -11.22 14.11 9.07
C ASP A 57 -10.34 15.27 9.58
N ASN A 58 -9.54 15.89 8.71
CA ASN A 58 -9.09 17.26 8.94
C ASN A 58 -9.58 18.20 7.82
N PRO A 59 -10.84 18.67 7.87
CA PRO A 59 -11.26 19.82 7.12
C PRO A 59 -10.96 21.05 7.98
N ARG A 60 -9.75 21.61 7.87
CA ARG A 60 -9.47 23.06 8.03
C ARG A 60 -7.97 23.33 8.05
N GLY A 61 -7.62 24.31 7.23
CA GLY A 61 -6.31 24.90 7.10
C GLY A 61 -6.36 25.94 5.98
N ASP A 62 -7.30 26.88 6.12
CA ASP A 62 -7.41 28.08 5.29
C ASP A 62 -6.04 28.78 5.13
N LYS A 63 -5.80 29.23 3.88
CA LYS A 63 -4.93 30.32 3.38
C LYS A 63 -3.57 30.57 4.05
N CYS A 64 -2.54 30.64 3.21
CA CYS A 64 -1.51 31.69 3.35
C CYS A 64 -1.30 32.37 1.99
N GLU A 65 -1.87 33.56 1.88
CA GLU A 65 -1.32 34.64 1.06
C GLU A 65 0.06 35.03 1.62
N THR A 66 1.06 35.17 0.76
CA THR A 66 1.89 36.38 0.56
C THR A 66 2.63 36.21 -0.76
#